data_AF-B7PFR8-F1
#
_entry.id   AF-B7PFR8-F1
#
_cell.length_a   1.000
_cell.length_b   1.000
_cell.length_c   1.000
_cell.angle_alpha   90.00
_cell.angle_beta   90.00
_cell.angle_gamma   90.00
#
_symmetry.space_group_name_H-M   'P 1'
#
loop_
_entity.id
_entity.type
_entity.pdbx_description
1 polymer ?
#
loop_
_entity_poly.entity_id
_entity_poly.type
_entity_poly.pdbx_seq_one_letter_code
_entity_poly.pdbx_strand_id
1 'polypeptide(L)'
;MRLMSLRQFLQAYHTIKAYHSAAMDSSASSTAGTKAKGAPPPKNLCTSALFNGVLDVPESDLEECCVCMERKPEVTLPCTHSYCLFCIEQWNVSNTTCPLCREEFDTTDDTWVISEAPESEEVLNEMQKALVEISTRHSGDEGCST
;
A
#
# COMPACT_ATOMS: atom_id res chain seq x y z
N MET A 1 8.86 -5.84 -9.27
CA MET A 1 9.26 -5.38 -7.92
C MET A 1 9.06 -3.88 -7.84
N ARG A 2 8.20 -3.41 -6.92
CA ARG A 2 7.97 -1.97 -6.67
C ARG A 2 9.10 -1.48 -5.74
N LEU A 3 9.94 -0.56 -6.21
CA LEU A 3 11.10 -0.07 -5.44
C LEU A 3 10.70 0.99 -4.40
N MET A 4 9.68 1.81 -4.70
CA MET A 4 9.13 2.85 -3.81
C MET A 4 7.77 3.38 -4.32
N SER A 5 6.91 3.91 -3.44
CA SER A 5 5.66 4.63 -3.75
C SER A 5 5.96 6.03 -4.34
N LEU A 6 4.95 6.69 -4.94
CA LEU A 6 5.15 8.07 -5.42
C LEU A 6 5.51 9.01 -4.26
N ARG A 7 4.84 8.87 -3.12
CA ARG A 7 5.13 9.67 -1.92
C ARG A 7 6.56 9.44 -1.44
N GLN A 8 7.02 8.20 -1.41
CA GLN A 8 8.39 7.83 -1.09
C GLN A 8 9.40 8.42 -2.08
N PHE A 9 9.11 8.34 -3.37
CA PHE A 9 9.94 8.94 -4.41
C PHE A 9 10.02 10.46 -4.25
N LEU A 10 8.89 11.13 -4.01
CA LEU A 10 8.84 12.56 -3.77
C LEU A 10 9.59 12.94 -2.49
N GLN A 11 9.43 12.17 -1.41
CA GLN A 11 10.14 12.39 -0.15
C GLN A 11 11.66 12.27 -0.35
N ALA A 12 12.11 11.19 -0.98
CA ALA A 12 13.52 10.98 -1.32
C ALA A 12 14.05 12.13 -2.21
N TYR A 13 13.30 12.53 -3.23
CA TYR A 13 13.64 13.64 -4.12
C TYR A 13 13.78 14.97 -3.34
N HIS A 14 12.83 15.29 -2.45
CA HIS A 14 12.90 16.50 -1.62
C HIS A 14 14.08 16.47 -0.66
N THR A 15 14.37 15.32 -0.03
CA THR A 15 15.54 15.14 0.85
C THR A 15 16.85 15.36 0.08
N ILE A 16 16.98 14.77 -1.10
CA ILE A 16 18.15 14.95 -1.96
C ILE A 16 18.28 16.42 -2.40
N LYS A 17 17.18 17.06 -2.77
CA LYS A 17 17.16 18.48 -3.16
C LYS A 17 17.58 19.40 -2.03
N ALA A 18 17.11 19.15 -0.80
CA ALA A 18 17.48 19.92 0.39
C ALA A 18 18.95 19.74 0.77
N TYR A 19 19.49 18.53 0.62
CA TYR A 19 20.91 18.26 0.81
C TYR A 19 21.75 19.00 -0.22
N HIS A 20 21.36 18.96 -1.50
CA HIS A 20 22.06 19.68 -2.56
C HIS A 20 22.10 21.20 -2.30
N SER A 21 20.99 21.81 -1.88
CA SER A 21 21.00 23.23 -1.53
C SER A 21 21.92 23.54 -0.34
N ALA A 22 21.88 22.73 0.71
CA ALA A 22 22.74 22.92 1.89
C ALA A 22 24.23 22.71 1.60
N ALA A 23 24.58 21.79 0.68
CA ALA A 23 25.94 21.58 0.22
C ALA A 23 26.48 22.77 -0.61
N MET A 24 25.63 23.42 -1.40
CA MET A 24 25.99 24.61 -2.17
C MET A 24 26.26 25.83 -1.26
N ASP A 25 25.45 25.99 -0.21
CA ASP A 25 25.62 27.08 0.77
C ASP A 25 26.87 26.90 1.66
N SER A 26 27.38 25.68 1.80
CA SER A 26 28.64 25.39 2.51
C SER A 26 29.89 25.94 1.80
N SER A 27 29.73 26.46 0.58
CA SER A 27 30.76 27.16 -0.20
C SER A 27 30.71 28.69 -0.02
N ALA A 28 29.65 29.24 0.58
CA ALA A 28 29.42 30.67 0.69
C ALA A 28 29.07 31.05 2.13
N SER A 29 30.05 31.64 2.82
CA SER A 29 29.81 32.29 4.11
C SER A 29 28.84 33.47 3.98
N SER A 30 27.89 33.57 4.92
CA SER A 30 27.29 34.79 5.51
C SER A 30 25.80 35.09 5.23
N THR A 31 25.06 35.09 6.35
CA THR A 31 23.92 35.96 6.76
C THR A 31 22.47 35.67 6.34
N ALA A 32 21.64 35.60 7.40
CA ALA A 32 20.24 36.04 7.53
C ALA A 32 19.10 35.14 7.00
N GLY A 33 18.67 34.21 7.85
CA GLY A 33 17.31 34.14 8.39
C GLY A 33 16.11 33.88 7.47
N THR A 34 15.59 32.64 7.49
CA THR A 34 14.14 32.36 7.50
C THR A 34 13.86 31.07 8.27
N LYS A 35 12.92 31.11 9.24
CA LYS A 35 12.34 29.94 9.90
C LYS A 35 11.62 29.07 8.85
N ALA A 36 12.15 27.89 8.55
CA ALA A 36 11.35 26.79 8.03
C ALA A 36 11.34 25.67 9.08
N LYS A 37 10.14 25.25 9.48
CA LYS A 37 9.93 24.08 10.32
C LYS A 37 10.28 22.84 9.49
N GLY A 38 11.55 22.46 9.48
CA GLY A 38 12.05 21.27 8.83
C GLY A 38 13.19 20.72 9.66
N ALA A 39 13.16 19.42 9.94
CA ALA A 39 14.22 18.73 10.66
C ALA A 39 15.60 19.05 10.04
N PRO A 40 16.67 19.13 10.86
CA PRO A 40 18.00 19.45 10.37
C PRO A 40 18.44 18.44 9.28
N PRO A 41 19.10 18.88 8.20
CA PRO A 41 19.57 17.98 7.16
C PRO A 41 20.57 16.98 7.78
N PRO A 42 20.44 15.67 7.46
CA PRO A 42 21.36 14.67 7.96
C PRO A 42 22.76 14.96 7.44
N LYS A 43 23.73 15.01 8.35
CA LYS A 43 25.12 15.42 8.07
C LYS A 43 25.86 14.42 7.18
N ASN A 44 25.29 13.24 6.95
CA ASN A 44 25.89 12.15 6.19
C ASN A 44 24.79 11.46 5.36
N LEU A 45 24.67 11.80 4.08
CA LEU A 45 23.71 11.15 3.17
C LEU A 45 24.31 9.83 2.68
N CYS A 46 24.13 8.77 3.46
CA CYS A 46 24.38 7.40 3.00
C CYS A 46 23.11 6.84 2.36
N THR A 47 23.26 6.01 1.32
CA THR A 47 22.15 5.25 0.71
C THR A 47 21.28 4.58 1.76
N SER A 48 21.88 3.95 2.78
CA SER A 48 21.13 3.29 3.86
C SER A 48 20.31 4.26 4.72
N ALA A 49 20.78 5.49 4.95
CA ALA A 49 20.04 6.50 5.69
C ALA A 49 18.83 7.02 4.90
N LEU A 50 18.93 7.10 3.57
CA LEU A 50 17.82 7.44 2.70
C LEU A 50 16.76 6.32 2.70
N PHE A 51 17.18 5.06 2.60
CA PHE A 51 16.27 3.91 2.65
C PHE A 51 15.54 3.82 4.00
N ASN A 52 16.22 3.97 5.13
CA ASN A 52 15.55 3.92 6.45
C ASN A 52 14.50 5.02 6.65
N GLY A 53 14.67 6.21 6.08
CA GLY A 53 13.68 7.29 6.16
C GLY A 53 12.52 7.15 5.17
N VAL A 54 12.65 6.27 4.17
CA VAL A 54 11.66 6.02 3.12
C VAL A 54 10.86 4.74 3.41
N LEU A 55 11.45 3.77 4.11
CA LEU A 55 10.85 2.47 4.44
C LEU A 55 9.93 2.48 5.67
N ASP A 56 9.81 3.61 6.38
CA ASP A 56 8.77 3.78 7.40
C ASP A 56 7.43 3.98 6.68
N VAL A 57 6.87 2.88 6.18
CA VAL A 57 5.66 2.85 5.36
C VAL A 57 4.46 2.90 6.31
N PRO A 58 3.71 4.01 6.37
CA PRO A 58 2.37 3.92 6.93
C PRO A 58 1.57 2.96 6.04
N GLU A 59 0.88 2.01 6.66
CA GLU A 59 0.12 0.92 6.03
C GLU A 59 -0.79 1.40 4.86
N SER A 60 -1.23 2.67 4.93
CA SER A 60 -2.05 3.36 3.93
C SER A 60 -1.43 3.48 2.53
N ASP A 61 -0.09 3.50 2.40
CA ASP A 61 0.57 3.67 1.09
C ASP A 61 0.51 2.39 0.22
N LEU A 62 0.25 1.23 0.84
CA LEU A 62 0.00 -0.04 0.14
C LEU A 62 -1.43 -0.12 -0.41
N GLU A 63 -2.30 0.81 -0.01
CA GLU A 63 -3.70 0.86 -0.40
C GLU A 63 -3.96 1.80 -1.59
N GLU A 64 -2.95 2.32 -2.30
CA GLU A 64 -3.17 3.23 -3.43
C GLU A 64 -2.88 2.56 -4.79
N CYS A 65 -3.83 2.68 -5.73
CA CYS A 65 -3.71 2.24 -7.11
C CYS A 65 -2.46 2.87 -7.76
N CYS A 66 -1.62 2.05 -8.37
CA CYS A 66 -0.34 2.50 -8.94
C CYS A 66 -0.48 3.40 -10.18
N VAL A 67 -1.66 3.45 -10.81
CA VAL A 67 -1.92 4.26 -12.01
C VAL A 67 -2.39 5.66 -11.64
N CYS A 68 -3.39 5.79 -10.76
CA CYS A 68 -3.92 7.12 -10.38
C CYS A 68 -3.39 7.65 -9.05
N MET A 69 -2.88 6.79 -8.17
CA MET A 69 -2.37 7.17 -6.84
C MET A 69 -3.41 7.91 -5.97
N GLU A 70 -4.70 7.63 -6.21
CA GLU A 70 -5.82 8.29 -5.53
C GLU A 70 -6.80 7.30 -4.88
N ARG A 71 -7.07 6.17 -5.56
CA ARG A 71 -8.10 5.20 -5.19
C ARG A 71 -7.49 3.90 -4.71
N LYS A 72 -8.26 3.13 -3.93
CA LYS A 72 -7.85 1.80 -3.50
C LYS A 72 -7.82 0.80 -4.66
N PRO A 73 -6.85 -0.12 -4.71
CA PRO A 73 -6.89 -1.22 -5.65
C PRO A 73 -8.03 -2.16 -5.28
N GLU A 74 -8.91 -2.43 -6.25
CA GLU A 74 -10.11 -3.26 -6.09
C GLU A 74 -10.03 -4.52 -6.97
N VAL A 75 -9.19 -4.47 -8.00
CA VAL A 75 -9.08 -5.47 -9.05
C VAL A 75 -7.65 -5.97 -9.13
N THR A 76 -7.48 -7.30 -9.15
CA THR A 76 -6.18 -7.95 -9.39
C THR A 76 -6.23 -8.75 -10.68
N LEU A 77 -5.29 -8.46 -11.60
CA LEU A 77 -5.12 -9.20 -12.85
C LEU A 77 -4.46 -10.57 -12.62
N PRO A 78 -4.53 -11.52 -13.58
CA PRO A 78 -3.88 -12.84 -13.47
C PRO A 78 -2.37 -12.78 -13.21
N CYS A 79 -1.71 -11.73 -13.69
CA CYS A 79 -0.30 -11.42 -13.44
C CYS A 79 0.02 -10.91 -12.02
N THR A 80 -0.97 -10.92 -11.10
CA THR A 80 -0.90 -10.49 -9.68
C THR A 80 -0.70 -8.99 -9.44
N HIS A 81 -0.89 -8.16 -10.46
CA HIS A 81 -0.86 -6.70 -10.30
C HIS A 81 -2.27 -6.15 -10.05
N SER A 82 -2.37 -5.20 -9.11
CA SER A 82 -3.65 -4.66 -8.66
C SER A 82 -3.83 -3.17 -8.99
N TYR A 83 -5.07 -2.80 -9.32
CA TYR A 83 -5.47 -1.46 -9.76
C TYR A 83 -6.86 -1.11 -9.21
N CYS A 84 -7.22 0.17 -9.16
CA CYS A 84 -8.60 0.57 -8.93
C CYS A 84 -9.44 0.26 -10.17
N LEU A 85 -10.73 -0.04 -9.99
CA LEU A 85 -11.63 -0.46 -11.07
C LEU A 85 -11.63 0.55 -12.23
N PHE A 86 -11.76 1.84 -11.91
CA PHE A 86 -11.75 2.91 -12.92
C PHE A 86 -10.50 2.90 -13.80
N CYS A 87 -9.31 2.71 -13.23
CA CYS A 87 -8.08 2.77 -14.01
C CYS A 87 -7.92 1.55 -14.92
N ILE A 88 -8.29 0.36 -14.44
CA ILE A 88 -8.12 -0.85 -15.24
C ILE A 88 -9.19 -0.94 -16.33
N GLU A 89 -10.44 -0.52 -16.08
CA GLU A 89 -11.49 -0.45 -17.10
C GLU A 89 -11.11 0.50 -18.23
N GLN A 90 -10.61 1.70 -17.89
CA GLN A 90 -10.20 2.67 -18.91
C GLN A 90 -9.02 2.19 -19.75
N TRP A 91 -8.08 1.47 -19.14
CA TRP A 91 -6.98 0.85 -19.86
C TRP A 91 -7.48 -0.24 -20.82
N ASN A 92 -8.44 -1.04 -20.37
CA ASN A 92 -9.01 -2.18 -21.11
C ASN A 92 -9.82 -1.77 -22.36
N VAL A 93 -10.16 -0.49 -22.52
CA VAL A 93 -10.80 0.05 -23.74
C VAL A 93 -9.92 -0.13 -24.98
N SER A 94 -8.59 -0.08 -24.80
CA SER A 94 -7.63 -0.10 -25.92
C SER A 94 -6.51 -1.12 -25.77
N ASN A 95 -6.39 -1.78 -24.62
CA ASN A 95 -5.29 -2.70 -24.34
C ASN A 95 -5.78 -3.90 -23.53
N THR A 96 -5.38 -5.11 -23.91
CA THR A 96 -5.63 -6.37 -23.17
C THR A 96 -4.40 -6.84 -22.39
N THR A 97 -3.54 -5.90 -22.00
CA THR A 97 -2.26 -6.18 -21.35
C THR A 97 -2.20 -5.52 -19.98
N CYS A 98 -1.48 -6.11 -19.03
CA CYS A 98 -1.21 -5.45 -17.75
C CYS A 98 -0.41 -4.13 -17.93
N PRO A 99 -0.84 -2.99 -17.36
CA PRO A 99 -0.09 -1.72 -17.40
C PRO A 99 1.35 -1.80 -16.86
N LEU A 100 1.62 -2.72 -15.92
CA LEU A 100 2.92 -2.87 -15.27
C LEU A 100 3.85 -3.87 -15.96
N CYS A 101 3.37 -5.08 -16.26
CA CYS A 101 4.22 -6.15 -16.81
C CYS A 101 3.97 -6.46 -18.29
N ARG A 102 2.94 -5.86 -18.90
CA ARG A 102 2.54 -6.08 -20.31
C ARG A 102 2.10 -7.51 -20.65
N GLU A 103 1.89 -8.35 -19.65
CA GLU A 103 1.34 -9.69 -19.83
C GLU A 103 -0.08 -9.57 -20.39
N GLU A 104 -0.34 -10.30 -21.47
CA GLU A 104 -1.65 -10.41 -22.12
C GLU A 104 -2.56 -11.31 -21.29
N PHE A 105 -3.85 -10.95 -21.23
CA PHE A 105 -4.88 -11.79 -20.63
C PHE A 105 -6.08 -11.84 -21.58
N ASP A 106 -6.55 -13.06 -21.90
CA ASP A 106 -7.54 -13.30 -22.95
C ASP A 106 -8.98 -13.05 -22.47
N THR A 107 -9.24 -13.12 -21.16
CA THR A 107 -10.59 -13.12 -20.59
C THR A 107 -10.68 -12.28 -19.31
N THR A 108 -11.68 -11.40 -19.25
CA THR A 108 -12.03 -10.65 -18.02
C THR A 108 -12.63 -11.53 -16.91
N ASP A 109 -12.97 -12.79 -17.20
CA ASP A 109 -13.49 -13.76 -16.23
C ASP A 109 -12.47 -14.14 -15.14
N ASP A 110 -11.18 -13.99 -15.39
CA ASP A 110 -10.12 -14.36 -14.42
C ASP A 110 -9.73 -13.21 -13.48
N THR A 111 -10.53 -12.14 -13.46
CA THR A 111 -10.27 -10.92 -12.71
C THR A 111 -10.91 -11.00 -11.33
N TRP A 112 -10.08 -11.02 -10.27
CA TRP A 112 -10.57 -11.15 -8.89
C TRP A 112 -10.92 -9.77 -8.31
N VAL A 113 -12.14 -9.64 -7.80
CA VAL A 113 -12.58 -8.48 -7.02
C VAL A 113 -12.16 -8.70 -5.57
N ILE A 114 -11.42 -7.73 -5.01
CA ILE A 114 -11.04 -7.73 -3.60
C ILE A 114 -12.26 -7.28 -2.80
N SER A 115 -12.86 -8.19 -2.02
CA SER A 115 -13.90 -7.83 -1.06
C SER A 115 -13.33 -6.98 0.07
N GLU A 116 -14.10 -6.02 0.57
CA GLU A 116 -13.75 -5.31 1.80
C GLU A 116 -13.59 -6.31 2.95
N ALA A 117 -12.50 -6.19 3.71
CA ALA A 117 -12.30 -6.99 4.90
C ALA A 117 -13.36 -6.60 5.94
N PRO A 118 -14.12 -7.56 6.50
CA PRO A 118 -15.08 -7.26 7.55
C PRO A 118 -14.39 -6.69 8.79
N GLU A 119 -15.10 -5.88 9.57
CA GLU A 119 -14.56 -5.35 10.82
C GLU A 119 -14.22 -6.48 11.79
N SER A 120 -13.14 -6.30 12.56
CA SER A 120 -12.63 -7.34 13.47
C SER A 120 -13.67 -7.80 14.51
N GLU A 121 -14.56 -6.90 14.93
CA GLU A 121 -15.63 -7.18 15.89
C GLU A 121 -16.67 -8.16 15.33
N GLU A 122 -17.06 -7.98 14.05
CA GLU A 122 -18.03 -8.85 13.38
C GLU A 122 -17.49 -10.27 13.23
N VAL A 123 -16.21 -10.39 12.85
CA VAL A 123 -15.51 -11.68 12.75
C VAL A 123 -15.47 -12.40 14.10
N LEU A 124 -15.12 -11.69 15.19
CA LEU A 124 -15.06 -12.28 16.53
C LEU A 124 -16.42 -12.76 17.03
N ASN A 125 -17.48 -11.99 16.77
CA ASN A 125 -18.84 -12.36 17.16
C ASN A 125 -19.32 -13.63 16.44
N GLU A 126 -19.09 -13.74 15.14
CA GLU A 126 -19.44 -14.94 14.37
C GLU A 126 -18.60 -16.15 14.80
N MET A 127 -17.30 -15.96 15.06
CA MET A 127 -16.46 -17.01 15.63
C MET A 127 -16.97 -17.50 16.99
N GLN A 128 -17.32 -16.59 17.90
CA GLN A 128 -17.84 -16.92 19.23
C GLN A 128 -19.18 -17.66 19.13
N LYS A 129 -20.07 -17.21 18.26
CA LYS A 129 -21.37 -17.84 18.00
C LYS A 129 -21.21 -19.28 17.49
N ALA A 130 -20.32 -19.49 16.52
CA ALA A 130 -20.04 -20.82 15.98
C ALA A 130 -19.50 -21.77 17.07
N LEU A 131 -18.61 -21.29 17.95
CA LEU A 131 -18.09 -22.07 19.08
C LEU A 131 -19.18 -22.48 20.07
N VAL A 132 -20.08 -21.56 20.40
CA VAL A 132 -21.24 -21.85 21.28
C VAL A 132 -22.14 -22.90 20.64
N GLU A 133 -22.40 -22.79 19.34
CA GLU A 133 -23.26 -23.73 18.62
C GLU A 133 -22.66 -25.15 18.60
N ILE A 134 -21.35 -25.29 18.35
CA ILE A 134 -20.63 -26.56 18.41
C ILE A 134 -20.72 -27.17 19.81
N SER A 135 -20.58 -26.34 20.86
CA SER A 135 -20.69 -26.80 22.26
C SER A 135 -22.08 -27.33 22.58
N THR A 136 -23.14 -26.63 22.15
CA THR A 136 -24.53 -27.05 22.43
C THR A 136 -24.94 -28.33 21.70
N ARG A 137 -24.41 -28.59 20.50
CA ARG A 137 -24.68 -29.84 19.74
C ARG A 137 -24.06 -31.06 20.40
N HIS A 138 -22.90 -30.93 21.05
CA HIS A 138 -22.27 -32.04 21.75
C HIS A 138 -22.99 -32.41 23.06
N SER A 139 -23.62 -31.43 23.73
CA SER A 139 -24.41 -31.68 24.95
C SER A 139 -25.78 -32.30 24.68
N GLY A 140 -26.24 -32.37 23.43
CA GLY A 140 -27.54 -32.93 23.04
C GLY A 140 -27.55 -34.43 22.71
N ASP A 141 -26.40 -35.07 22.52
CA ASP A 141 -26.30 -36.48 22.12
C ASP A 141 -26.11 -37.46 23.30
N GLU A 142 -25.75 -36.96 24.50
CA GLU A 142 -25.60 -37.75 25.73
C GLU A 142 -26.96 -38.11 26.40
N GLY A 143 -28.04 -38.12 25.61
CA GLY A 143 -29.43 -38.23 26.09
C GLY A 143 -30.29 -39.22 25.32
N CYS A 144 -29.74 -40.26 24.69
CA CYS A 144 -30.53 -41.39 24.22
C CYS A 144 -29.73 -42.70 24.23
N SER A 145 -29.64 -43.33 25.40
CA SER A 145 -29.49 -44.78 25.50
C SER A 145 -30.40 -45.25 26.62
N THR A 146 -31.56 -45.76 26.21
CA THR A 146 -32.41 -46.65 27.02
C THR A 146 -31.95 -48.08 26.82
#